data_AF-A0A4R1HV83-F1
#
_entry.id   AF-A0A4R1HV83-F1
#
_cell.length_a   1.000
_cell.length_b   1.000
_cell.length_c   1.000
_cell.angle_alpha   90.00
_cell.angle_beta   90.00
_cell.angle_gamma   90.00
#
_symmetry.space_group_name_H-M   'P 1'
#
loop_
_entity.id
_entity.type
_entity.pdbx_description
1 polymer ?
#
loop_
_entity_poly.entity_id
_entity_poly.type
_entity_poly.pdbx_seq_one_letter_code
_entity_poly.pdbx_strand_id
1 'polypeptide(L)'
;MANGFTKFFSYLSALFSSKVDEHADPKVQIQQAIEDAQKQHQQLSQQAASVIGNQRQLEMKLNRQLGEIEKLQSSARQALVLADQARAQGDEQKAQQYEQAAQSTATQLVTAEQNVEDLKTLHDQSIGAAEQAKQAVERNSMMLQQKIGERTKLLSQLEQAKMQEQAAKSLQSMSELSAPGNAPSLDEVRDKIEKRYANALGAADLAQNSVQGRMLEVQQATTDMAGASRLEQIRASMEGRPVAGEVGQGTTQQIPAAPQSNPAPAQNPQQTQQQPGTA
;
A
#
# COMPACT_ATOMS: atom_id res chain seq x y z
N MET A 1 18.15 20.00 -0.78
CA MET A 1 17.06 20.57 0.05
C MET A 1 15.76 20.40 -0.71
N ALA A 2 14.90 19.46 -0.32
CA ALA A 2 13.60 19.24 -0.97
C ALA A 2 12.60 18.60 0.01
N ASN A 3 12.42 19.21 1.19
CA ASN A 3 11.60 18.63 2.28
C ASN A 3 10.43 19.53 2.71
N GLY A 4 9.97 20.43 1.83
CA GLY A 4 8.77 21.26 2.06
C GLY A 4 7.51 20.65 1.43
N PHE A 5 7.59 20.25 0.16
CA PHE A 5 6.46 19.71 -0.60
C PHE A 5 6.02 18.32 -0.14
N THR A 6 6.95 17.42 0.17
CA THR A 6 6.65 16.08 0.70
C THR A 6 6.02 16.14 2.09
N LYS A 7 6.42 17.10 2.93
CA LYS A 7 5.80 17.30 4.25
C LYS A 7 4.38 17.84 4.14
N PHE A 8 4.14 18.81 3.25
CA PHE A 8 2.79 19.31 2.98
C PHE A 8 1.89 18.20 2.41
N PHE A 9 2.38 17.39 1.49
CA PHE A 9 1.61 16.27 0.94
C PHE A 9 1.33 15.18 1.98
N SER A 10 2.30 14.89 2.86
CA SER A 10 2.11 13.94 3.98
C SER A 10 1.10 14.44 5.02
N TYR A 11 1.05 15.75 5.27
CA TYR A 11 0.11 16.35 6.21
C TYR A 11 -1.30 16.45 5.60
N LEU A 12 -1.39 16.75 4.30
CA LEU A 12 -2.63 16.74 3.55
C LEU A 12 -3.20 15.31 3.44
N SER A 13 -2.34 14.31 3.17
CA SER A 13 -2.75 12.90 3.13
C SER A 13 -3.12 12.37 4.51
N ALA A 14 -2.43 12.78 5.57
CA ALA A 14 -2.76 12.39 6.94
C ALA A 14 -4.08 13.03 7.44
N LEU A 15 -4.36 14.28 7.05
CA LEU A 15 -5.64 14.93 7.33
C LEU A 15 -6.80 14.34 6.51
N PHE A 16 -6.54 13.83 5.30
CA PHE A 16 -7.54 13.11 4.51
C PHE A 16 -7.72 11.66 4.98
N SER A 17 -6.64 10.97 5.38
CA SER A 17 -6.71 9.57 5.83
C SER A 17 -7.28 9.45 7.23
N SER A 18 -6.98 10.37 8.15
CA SER A 18 -7.55 10.33 9.52
C SER A 18 -9.06 10.55 9.55
N LYS A 19 -9.65 11.26 8.57
CA LYS A 19 -11.11 11.46 8.47
C LYS A 19 -11.86 10.46 7.61
N VAL A 20 -11.17 9.66 6.81
CA VAL A 20 -11.78 8.66 5.92
C VAL A 20 -11.69 7.25 6.50
N ASP A 21 -10.64 6.95 7.27
CA ASP A 21 -10.44 5.61 7.84
C ASP A 21 -11.30 5.36 9.10
N GLU A 22 -11.76 6.42 9.78
CA GLU A 22 -12.62 6.33 10.97
C GLU A 22 -14.13 6.19 10.62
N HIS A 23 -14.47 6.17 9.33
CA HIS A 23 -15.84 6.02 8.84
C HIS A 23 -15.90 5.11 7.61
N ALA A 24 -15.16 4.00 7.62
CA ALA A 24 -15.31 2.97 6.61
C ALA A 24 -16.78 2.54 6.53
N ASP A 25 -17.47 2.86 5.43
CA ASP A 25 -18.89 2.56 5.24
C ASP A 25 -19.13 1.10 5.65
N PRO A 26 -20.00 0.81 6.62
CA PRO A 26 -20.27 -0.56 7.08
C PRO A 26 -20.57 -1.53 5.93
N LYS A 27 -21.09 -1.03 4.80
CA LYS A 27 -21.22 -1.80 3.56
C LYS A 27 -19.89 -2.38 3.05
N VAL A 28 -18.83 -1.58 3.04
CA VAL A 28 -17.49 -1.98 2.59
C VAL A 28 -16.89 -3.00 3.55
N GLN A 29 -17.05 -2.80 4.86
CA GLN A 29 -16.55 -3.76 5.86
C GLN A 29 -17.23 -5.13 5.72
N ILE A 30 -18.56 -5.16 5.55
CA ILE A 30 -19.32 -6.39 5.31
C ILE A 30 -18.83 -7.07 4.02
N GLN A 31 -18.58 -6.30 2.97
CA GLN A 31 -18.09 -6.83 1.69
C GLN A 31 -16.68 -7.43 1.84
N GLN A 32 -15.77 -6.72 2.49
CA GLN A 32 -14.41 -7.19 2.76
C GLN A 32 -14.41 -8.47 3.60
N ALA A 33 -15.26 -8.54 4.64
CA ALA A 33 -15.38 -9.73 5.47
C ALA A 33 -15.83 -10.98 4.69
N ILE A 34 -16.68 -10.82 3.68
CA ILE A 34 -17.08 -11.93 2.79
C ILE A 34 -15.96 -12.29 1.83
N GLU A 35 -15.29 -11.31 1.23
CA GLU A 35 -14.16 -11.58 0.34
C GLU A 35 -13.03 -12.31 1.06
N ASP A 36 -12.73 -11.94 2.30
CA ASP A 36 -11.72 -12.61 3.11
C ASP A 36 -12.16 -14.02 3.50
N ALA A 37 -13.46 -14.22 3.84
CA ALA A 37 -14.00 -15.56 4.08
C ALA A 37 -13.95 -16.44 2.81
N GLN A 38 -14.22 -15.88 1.64
CA GLN A 38 -14.11 -16.58 0.36
C GLN A 38 -12.67 -16.96 0.06
N LYS A 39 -11.71 -16.03 0.24
CA LYS A 39 -10.28 -16.33 0.08
C LYS A 39 -9.82 -17.44 1.02
N GLN A 40 -10.25 -17.39 2.28
CA GLN A 40 -9.95 -18.43 3.26
C GLN A 40 -10.52 -19.79 2.82
N HIS A 41 -11.76 -19.82 2.32
CA HIS A 41 -12.36 -21.04 1.79
C HIS A 41 -11.58 -21.61 0.61
N GLN A 42 -11.15 -20.76 -0.31
CA GLN A 42 -10.33 -21.15 -1.46
C GLN A 42 -8.99 -21.74 -1.02
N GLN A 43 -8.30 -21.08 -0.08
CA GLN A 43 -7.02 -21.57 0.47
C GLN A 43 -7.18 -22.92 1.17
N LEU A 44 -8.19 -23.07 2.02
CA LEU A 44 -8.47 -24.32 2.72
C LEU A 44 -8.82 -25.45 1.75
N SER A 45 -9.59 -25.13 0.70
CA SER A 45 -9.94 -26.09 -0.36
C SER A 45 -8.72 -26.55 -1.15
N GLN A 46 -7.79 -25.64 -1.45
CA GLN A 46 -6.52 -25.99 -2.11
C GLN A 46 -5.64 -26.88 -1.23
N GLN A 47 -5.55 -26.59 0.07
CA GLN A 47 -4.84 -27.44 1.03
C GLN A 47 -5.48 -28.82 1.15
N ALA A 48 -6.81 -28.90 1.21
CA ALA A 48 -7.50 -30.18 1.21
C ALA A 48 -7.29 -30.96 -0.09
N ALA A 49 -7.28 -30.27 -1.24
CA ALA A 49 -7.02 -30.89 -2.52
C ALA A 49 -5.63 -31.52 -2.60
N SER A 50 -4.59 -30.90 -2.02
CA SER A 50 -3.24 -31.49 -1.99
C SER A 50 -3.18 -32.72 -1.09
N VAL A 51 -3.81 -32.69 0.09
CA VAL A 51 -3.88 -33.84 1.02
C VAL A 51 -4.63 -35.01 0.38
N ILE A 52 -5.81 -34.75 -0.20
CA ILE A 52 -6.61 -35.76 -0.91
C ILE A 52 -5.86 -36.27 -2.15
N GLY A 53 -5.14 -35.39 -2.84
CA GLY A 53 -4.29 -35.75 -3.98
C GLY A 53 -3.19 -36.74 -3.59
N ASN A 54 -2.50 -36.49 -2.48
CA ASN A 54 -1.48 -37.39 -1.95
C ASN A 54 -2.07 -38.77 -1.60
N GLN A 55 -3.25 -38.79 -0.97
CA GLN A 55 -3.98 -40.02 -0.66
C GLN A 55 -4.27 -40.85 -1.92
N ARG A 56 -4.78 -40.22 -2.99
CA ARG A 56 -5.01 -40.90 -4.28
C ARG A 56 -3.71 -41.35 -4.97
N GLN A 57 -2.63 -40.58 -4.82
CA GLN A 57 -1.32 -41.00 -5.33
C GLN A 57 -0.82 -42.27 -4.64
N LEU A 58 -1.04 -42.41 -3.33
CA LEU A 58 -0.72 -43.62 -2.59
C LEU A 58 -1.57 -44.81 -3.07
N GLU A 59 -2.88 -44.62 -3.30
CA GLU A 59 -3.75 -45.66 -3.89
C GLU A 59 -3.23 -46.15 -5.23
N MET A 60 -2.87 -45.23 -6.13
CA MET A 60 -2.34 -45.60 -7.45
C MET A 60 -1.01 -46.34 -7.36
N LYS A 61 -0.13 -45.94 -6.44
CA LYS A 61 1.14 -46.64 -6.20
C LYS A 61 0.90 -48.04 -5.63
N LEU A 62 0.00 -48.16 -4.67
CA LEU A 62 -0.40 -49.44 -4.06
C LEU A 62 -0.94 -50.40 -5.12
N ASN A 63 -1.89 -49.96 -5.95
CA ASN A 63 -2.45 -50.78 -7.04
C ASN A 63 -1.38 -51.21 -8.05
N ARG A 64 -0.42 -50.33 -8.38
CA ARG A 64 0.69 -50.69 -9.27
C ARG A 64 1.59 -51.76 -8.66
N GLN A 65 1.93 -51.65 -7.38
CA GLN A 65 2.77 -52.62 -6.68
C GLN A 65 2.05 -53.97 -6.51
N LEU A 66 0.75 -53.98 -6.23
CA LEU A 66 -0.05 -55.21 -6.21
C LEU A 66 -0.01 -55.93 -7.57
N GLY A 67 -0.13 -55.20 -8.68
CA GLY A 67 0.03 -55.78 -10.02
C GLY A 67 1.45 -56.25 -10.34
N GLU A 68 2.48 -55.68 -9.71
CA GLU A 68 3.86 -56.15 -9.82
C GLU A 68 4.08 -57.47 -9.06
N ILE A 69 3.52 -57.58 -7.86
CA ILE A 69 3.47 -58.83 -7.07
C ILE A 69 2.82 -59.95 -7.87
N GLU A 70 1.65 -59.71 -8.48
CA GLU A 70 0.97 -60.71 -9.31
C GLU A 70 1.85 -61.22 -10.47
N LYS A 71 2.57 -60.30 -11.13
CA LYS A 71 3.50 -60.65 -12.22
C LYS A 71 4.70 -61.45 -11.72
N LEU A 72 5.30 -61.04 -10.60
CA LEU A 72 6.43 -61.75 -9.98
C LEU A 72 6.00 -63.16 -9.54
N GLN A 73 4.83 -63.30 -8.92
CA GLN A 73 4.26 -64.60 -8.55
C GLN A 73 4.03 -65.49 -9.78
N SER A 74 3.46 -64.96 -10.86
CA SER A 74 3.27 -65.71 -12.11
C SER A 74 4.60 -66.14 -12.72
N SER A 75 5.59 -65.26 -12.75
CA SER A 75 6.93 -65.56 -13.27
C SER A 75 7.65 -66.62 -12.45
N ALA A 76 7.58 -66.55 -11.12
CA ALA A 76 8.17 -67.54 -10.23
C ALA A 76 7.54 -68.92 -10.42
N ARG A 77 6.20 -68.99 -10.50
CA ARG A 77 5.48 -70.24 -10.78
C ARG A 77 5.88 -70.81 -12.14
N GLN A 78 5.98 -69.99 -13.16
CA GLN A 78 6.36 -70.43 -14.50
C GLN A 78 7.81 -70.96 -14.54
N ALA A 79 8.74 -70.29 -13.86
CA ALA A 79 10.13 -70.75 -13.74
C ALA A 79 10.20 -72.12 -13.05
N LEU A 80 9.43 -72.36 -11.99
CA LEU A 80 9.37 -73.66 -11.32
C LEU A 80 8.79 -74.76 -12.22
N VAL A 81 7.72 -74.48 -12.96
CA VAL A 81 7.15 -75.44 -13.93
C VAL A 81 8.17 -75.82 -15.00
N LEU A 82 8.94 -74.86 -15.49
CA LEU A 82 10.01 -75.09 -16.47
C LEU A 82 11.18 -75.89 -15.86
N ALA A 83 11.52 -75.64 -14.59
CA ALA A 83 12.53 -76.42 -13.86
C ALA A 83 12.13 -77.90 -13.74
N ASP A 84 10.88 -78.16 -13.32
CA ASP A 84 10.34 -79.52 -13.19
C ASP A 84 10.29 -80.24 -14.55
N GLN A 85 9.92 -79.52 -15.61
CA GLN A 85 9.90 -80.07 -16.96
C GLN A 85 11.31 -80.42 -17.47
N ALA A 86 12.31 -79.57 -17.21
CA ALA A 86 13.70 -79.84 -17.58
C ALA A 86 14.26 -81.05 -16.81
N ARG A 87 13.95 -81.14 -15.50
CA ARG A 87 14.31 -82.27 -14.66
C ARG A 87 13.67 -83.57 -15.14
N ALA A 88 12.39 -83.55 -15.52
CA ALA A 88 11.69 -84.71 -16.08
C ALA A 88 12.28 -85.16 -17.44
N GLN A 89 12.93 -84.26 -18.18
CA GLN A 89 13.64 -84.56 -19.43
C GLN A 89 15.10 -85.02 -19.21
N GLY A 90 15.58 -85.05 -17.96
CA GLY A 90 16.95 -85.42 -17.61
C GLY A 90 17.98 -84.30 -17.77
N ASP A 91 17.56 -83.06 -18.05
CA ASP A 91 18.43 -81.90 -18.21
C ASP A 91 18.59 -81.15 -16.88
N GLU A 92 19.41 -81.71 -15.98
CA GLU A 92 19.59 -81.20 -14.62
C GLU A 92 20.24 -79.80 -14.57
N GLN A 93 21.14 -79.51 -15.52
CA GLN A 93 21.79 -78.19 -15.61
C GLN A 93 20.76 -77.10 -15.91
N LYS A 94 19.84 -77.37 -16.83
CA LYS A 94 18.79 -76.43 -17.20
C LYS A 94 17.74 -76.28 -16.10
N ALA A 95 17.41 -77.37 -15.39
CA ALA A 95 16.55 -77.31 -14.21
C ALA A 95 17.12 -76.36 -13.14
N GLN A 96 18.41 -76.47 -12.82
CA GLN A 96 19.08 -75.59 -11.85
C GLN A 96 19.05 -74.11 -12.27
N GLN A 97 19.18 -73.81 -13.56
CA GLN A 97 19.09 -72.42 -14.06
C GLN A 97 17.71 -71.81 -13.83
N TYR A 98 16.64 -72.58 -14.09
CA TYR A 98 15.28 -72.12 -13.84
C TYR A 98 14.97 -71.99 -12.34
N GLU A 99 15.51 -72.87 -11.50
CA GLU A 99 15.40 -72.74 -10.03
C GLU A 99 16.09 -71.49 -9.51
N GLN A 100 17.29 -71.17 -9.99
CA GLN A 100 17.98 -69.92 -9.65
C GLN A 100 17.18 -68.68 -10.08
N ALA A 101 16.56 -68.72 -11.27
CA ALA A 101 15.67 -67.66 -11.72
C ALA A 101 14.45 -67.51 -10.79
N ALA A 102 13.81 -68.62 -10.42
CA ALA A 102 12.70 -68.62 -9.47
C ALA A 102 13.10 -68.05 -8.11
N GLN A 103 14.29 -68.40 -7.60
CA GLN A 103 14.82 -67.88 -6.33
C GLN A 103 15.08 -66.36 -6.38
N SER A 104 15.60 -65.86 -7.50
CA SER A 104 15.77 -64.42 -7.72
C SER A 104 14.42 -63.69 -7.74
N THR A 105 13.44 -64.23 -8.48
CA THR A 105 12.07 -63.67 -8.51
C THR A 105 11.40 -63.71 -7.13
N ALA A 106 11.61 -64.77 -6.35
CA ALA A 106 11.11 -64.87 -4.98
C ALA A 106 11.71 -63.79 -4.05
N THR A 107 13.00 -63.48 -4.22
CA THR A 107 13.65 -62.40 -3.46
C THR A 107 13.06 -61.03 -3.82
N GLN A 108 12.80 -60.79 -5.11
CA GLN A 108 12.12 -59.58 -5.57
C GLN A 108 10.68 -59.50 -5.06
N LEU A 109 9.97 -60.63 -5.03
CA LEU A 109 8.60 -60.74 -4.54
C LEU A 109 8.51 -60.31 -3.07
N VAL A 110 9.37 -60.83 -2.20
CA VAL A 110 9.40 -60.43 -0.77
C VAL A 110 9.64 -58.93 -0.61
N THR A 111 10.52 -58.36 -1.43
CA THR A 111 10.78 -56.90 -1.41
C THR A 111 9.56 -56.11 -1.85
N ALA A 112 8.86 -56.54 -2.89
CA ALA A 112 7.62 -55.91 -3.36
C ALA A 112 6.49 -56.02 -2.33
N GLU A 113 6.35 -57.17 -1.67
CA GLU A 113 5.38 -57.41 -0.58
C GLU A 113 5.63 -56.47 0.61
N GLN A 114 6.89 -56.30 1.02
CA GLN A 114 7.25 -55.35 2.08
C GLN A 114 6.90 -53.90 1.69
N ASN A 115 7.21 -53.50 0.46
CA ASN A 115 6.86 -52.16 -0.03
C ASN A 115 5.35 -51.91 -0.05
N VAL A 116 4.54 -52.94 -0.33
CA VAL A 116 3.08 -52.86 -0.28
C VAL A 116 2.59 -52.65 1.15
N GLU A 117 3.15 -53.35 2.13
CA GLU A 117 2.79 -53.18 3.55
C GLU A 117 3.13 -51.75 4.05
N ASP A 118 4.29 -51.23 3.66
CA ASP A 118 4.70 -49.86 3.96
C ASP A 118 3.75 -48.84 3.29
N LEU A 119 3.40 -49.05 2.01
CA LEU A 119 2.45 -48.20 1.29
C LEU A 119 1.04 -48.25 1.87
N LYS A 120 0.59 -49.42 2.32
CA LYS A 120 -0.70 -49.61 2.98
C LYS A 120 -0.75 -48.80 4.28
N THR A 121 0.30 -48.88 5.10
CA THR A 121 0.39 -48.09 6.34
C THR A 121 0.30 -46.59 6.05
N LEU A 122 1.03 -46.10 5.05
CA LEU A 122 0.96 -44.70 4.63
C LEU A 122 -0.40 -44.32 4.05
N HIS A 123 -1.03 -45.21 3.28
CA HIS A 123 -2.36 -45.01 2.71
C HIS A 123 -3.40 -44.90 3.82
N ASP A 124 -3.40 -45.80 4.80
CA ASP A 124 -4.32 -45.78 5.94
C ASP A 124 -4.18 -44.48 6.75
N GLN A 125 -2.94 -44.01 7.00
CA GLN A 125 -2.70 -42.71 7.62
C GLN A 125 -3.25 -41.55 6.78
N SER A 126 -3.10 -41.64 5.45
CA SER A 126 -3.58 -40.61 4.54
C SER A 126 -5.11 -40.55 4.43
N ILE A 127 -5.83 -41.66 4.66
CA ILE A 127 -7.30 -41.67 4.70
C ILE A 127 -7.80 -40.74 5.82
N GLY A 128 -7.25 -40.88 7.02
CA GLY A 128 -7.64 -40.04 8.16
C GLY A 128 -7.34 -38.55 7.91
N ALA A 129 -6.17 -38.23 7.36
CA ALA A 129 -5.82 -36.86 7.01
C ALA A 129 -6.73 -36.27 5.92
N ALA A 130 -7.05 -37.05 4.89
CA ALA A 130 -7.95 -36.65 3.82
C ALA A 130 -9.39 -36.44 4.32
N GLU A 131 -9.86 -37.27 5.25
CA GLU A 131 -11.18 -37.12 5.86
C GLU A 131 -11.25 -35.85 6.72
N GLN A 132 -10.26 -35.61 7.57
CA GLN A 132 -10.17 -34.36 8.35
C GLN A 132 -10.14 -33.13 7.45
N ALA A 133 -9.38 -33.18 6.35
CA ALA A 133 -9.33 -32.09 5.39
C ALA A 133 -10.70 -31.83 4.71
N LYS A 134 -11.43 -32.89 4.32
CA LYS A 134 -12.79 -32.79 3.77
C LYS A 134 -13.75 -32.15 4.78
N GLN A 135 -13.74 -32.64 6.03
CA GLN A 135 -14.58 -32.08 7.09
C GLN A 135 -14.25 -30.62 7.37
N ALA A 136 -12.98 -30.23 7.33
CA ALA A 136 -12.58 -28.82 7.50
C ALA A 136 -13.14 -27.94 6.38
N VAL A 137 -13.04 -28.37 5.12
CA VAL A 137 -13.61 -27.66 3.97
C VAL A 137 -15.12 -27.53 4.07
N GLU A 138 -15.81 -28.59 4.48
CA GLU A 138 -17.26 -28.60 4.67
C GLU A 138 -17.69 -27.66 5.81
N ARG A 139 -17.01 -27.69 6.95
CA ARG A 139 -17.28 -26.75 8.06
C ARG A 139 -17.07 -25.31 7.62
N ASN A 140 -16.01 -25.05 6.84
CA ASN A 140 -15.73 -23.71 6.36
C ASN A 140 -16.75 -23.23 5.31
N SER A 141 -17.23 -24.11 4.42
CA SER A 141 -18.29 -23.77 3.47
C SER A 141 -19.60 -23.44 4.17
N MET A 142 -19.95 -24.16 5.24
CA MET A 142 -21.11 -23.85 6.08
C MET A 142 -20.96 -22.47 6.76
N MET A 143 -19.80 -22.18 7.35
CA MET A 143 -19.53 -20.87 7.95
C MET A 143 -19.59 -19.75 6.90
N LEU A 144 -19.08 -19.97 5.69
CA LEU A 144 -19.16 -19.01 4.59
C LEU A 144 -20.62 -18.73 4.20
N GLN A 145 -21.46 -19.77 4.09
CA GLN A 145 -22.88 -19.62 3.81
C GLN A 145 -23.60 -18.83 4.92
N GLN A 146 -23.29 -19.10 6.19
CA GLN A 146 -23.82 -18.34 7.32
C GLN A 146 -23.45 -16.86 7.22
N LYS A 147 -22.18 -16.53 6.97
CA LYS A 147 -21.72 -15.16 6.77
C LYS A 147 -22.42 -14.46 5.59
N ILE A 148 -22.66 -15.16 4.49
CA ILE A 148 -23.40 -14.62 3.34
C ILE A 148 -24.85 -14.28 3.73
N GLY A 149 -25.50 -15.13 4.52
CA GLY A 149 -26.82 -14.88 5.08
C GLY A 149 -26.83 -13.63 5.98
N GLU A 150 -25.88 -13.55 6.91
CA GLU A 150 -25.70 -12.40 7.80
C GLU A 150 -25.43 -11.10 7.03
N ARG A 151 -24.59 -11.14 5.99
CA ARG A 151 -24.36 -10.00 5.08
C ARG A 151 -25.67 -9.47 4.52
N THR A 152 -26.52 -10.35 3.99
CA THR A 152 -27.80 -9.94 3.40
C THR A 152 -28.68 -9.23 4.42
N LYS A 153 -28.75 -9.77 5.65
CA LYS A 153 -29.48 -9.17 6.76
C LYS A 153 -28.92 -7.81 7.17
N LEU A 154 -27.60 -7.70 7.34
CA LEU A 154 -26.92 -6.47 7.72
C LEU A 154 -27.03 -5.39 6.65
N LEU A 155 -26.93 -5.75 5.37
CA LEU A 155 -27.12 -4.80 4.26
C LEU A 155 -28.55 -4.25 4.21
N SER A 156 -29.56 -5.09 4.41
CA SER A 156 -30.95 -4.66 4.47
C SER A 156 -31.20 -3.71 5.66
N GLN A 157 -30.65 -4.03 6.84
CA GLN A 157 -30.74 -3.16 8.02
C GLN A 157 -30.01 -1.83 7.79
N LEU A 158 -28.85 -1.86 7.14
CA LEU A 158 -28.10 -0.66 6.80
C LEU A 158 -28.88 0.24 5.86
N GLU A 159 -29.53 -0.32 4.84
CA GLU A 159 -30.34 0.43 3.89
C GLU A 159 -31.55 1.06 4.56
N GLN A 160 -32.21 0.33 5.48
CA GLN A 160 -33.29 0.87 6.30
C GLN A 160 -32.81 2.03 7.18
N ALA A 161 -31.66 1.90 7.84
CA ALA A 161 -31.08 2.96 8.66
C ALA A 161 -30.68 4.18 7.82
N LYS A 162 -30.04 3.98 6.66
CA LYS A 162 -29.67 5.07 5.73
C LYS A 162 -30.88 5.83 5.22
N MET A 163 -32.00 5.16 4.96
CA MET A 163 -33.26 5.82 4.56
C MET A 163 -33.81 6.71 5.68
N GLN A 164 -33.78 6.24 6.92
CA GLN A 164 -34.19 7.04 8.09
C GLN A 164 -33.27 8.23 8.31
N GLU A 165 -31.95 8.04 8.19
CA GLU A 165 -30.96 9.11 8.28
C GLU A 165 -31.16 10.15 7.19
N GLN A 166 -31.39 9.72 5.94
CA GLN A 166 -31.66 10.61 4.83
C GLN A 166 -32.97 11.40 5.02
N ALA A 167 -34.04 10.75 5.48
CA ALA A 167 -35.31 11.41 5.78
C ALA A 167 -35.16 12.44 6.91
N ALA A 168 -34.47 12.09 8.00
CA ALA A 168 -34.18 13.01 9.10
C ALA A 168 -33.32 14.19 8.63
N LYS A 169 -32.30 13.94 7.80
CA LYS A 169 -31.46 14.98 7.21
C LYS A 169 -32.24 15.91 6.28
N SER A 170 -33.18 15.38 5.50
CA SER A 170 -34.10 16.19 4.69
C SER A 170 -34.99 17.07 5.58
N LEU A 171 -35.59 16.51 6.63
CA LEU A 171 -36.39 17.28 7.59
C LEU A 171 -35.55 18.35 8.31
N GLN A 172 -34.32 18.03 8.72
CA GLN A 172 -33.40 18.99 9.32
C GLN A 172 -33.03 20.10 8.33
N SER A 173 -32.74 19.79 7.07
CA SER A 173 -32.46 20.80 6.05
C SER A 173 -33.66 21.72 5.76
N MET A 174 -34.89 21.18 5.79
CA MET A 174 -36.12 21.98 5.70
C MET A 174 -36.33 22.84 6.95
N SER A 175 -36.02 22.32 8.13
CA SER A 175 -36.09 23.05 9.41
C SER A 175 -35.04 24.15 9.50
N GLU A 176 -33.82 23.94 9.02
CA GLU A 176 -32.76 24.94 8.93
C GLU A 176 -33.11 26.05 7.93
N LEU A 177 -33.87 25.73 6.88
CA LEU A 177 -34.39 26.70 5.92
C LEU A 177 -35.63 27.44 6.44
N SER A 178 -36.40 26.83 7.35
CA SER A 178 -37.66 27.38 7.90
C SER A 178 -37.50 28.02 9.28
N ALA A 179 -36.32 27.96 9.89
CA ALA A 179 -36.04 28.62 11.16
C ALA A 179 -36.00 30.15 10.98
N PRO A 180 -36.87 30.92 11.67
CA PRO A 180 -36.83 32.38 11.65
C PRO A 180 -35.61 32.85 12.46
N GLY A 181 -34.45 32.90 11.82
CA GLY A 181 -33.19 33.29 12.47
C GLY A 181 -31.93 33.12 11.62
N ASN A 182 -32.01 32.47 10.44
CA ASN A 182 -30.85 32.24 9.57
C ASN A 182 -30.79 33.17 8.34
N ALA A 183 -31.55 34.27 8.34
CA ALA A 183 -31.19 35.44 7.55
C ALA A 183 -30.08 36.16 8.34
N PRO A 184 -28.89 36.42 7.77
CA PRO A 184 -27.85 37.14 8.48
C PRO A 184 -28.45 38.46 8.97
N SER A 185 -28.36 38.71 10.29
CA SER A 185 -28.88 39.95 10.83
C SER A 185 -28.16 41.12 10.15
N LEU A 186 -28.85 42.23 9.94
CA LEU A 186 -28.22 43.41 9.32
C LEU A 186 -26.97 43.85 10.09
N ASP A 187 -26.89 43.55 11.39
CA ASP A 187 -25.72 43.81 12.23
C ASP A 187 -24.54 42.87 11.92
N GLU A 188 -24.75 41.57 11.71
CA GLU A 188 -23.66 40.65 11.29
C GLU A 188 -23.11 41.00 9.90
N VAL A 189 -23.98 41.47 9.00
CA VAL A 189 -23.56 41.97 7.68
C VAL A 189 -22.79 43.28 7.83
N ARG A 190 -23.25 44.19 8.70
CA ARG A 190 -22.56 45.45 9.02
C ARG A 190 -21.15 45.17 9.55
N ASP A 191 -21.00 44.30 10.54
CA ASP A 191 -19.69 43.93 11.11
C ASP A 191 -18.74 43.34 10.05
N LYS A 192 -19.27 42.55 9.12
CA LYS A 192 -18.49 41.95 8.02
C LYS A 192 -18.05 42.98 6.99
N ILE A 193 -18.89 43.98 6.72
CA ILE A 193 -18.56 45.13 5.86
C ILE A 193 -17.52 46.01 6.55
N GLU A 194 -17.70 46.34 7.82
CA GLU A 194 -16.75 47.15 8.61
C GLU A 194 -15.39 46.48 8.70
N LYS A 195 -15.34 45.16 8.94
CA LYS A 195 -14.08 44.40 8.93
C LYS A 195 -13.41 44.40 7.57
N ARG A 196 -14.16 44.28 6.47
CA ARG A 196 -13.60 44.41 5.11
C ARG A 196 -13.08 45.82 4.85
N TYR A 197 -13.81 46.84 5.29
CA TYR A 197 -13.44 48.24 5.13
C TYR A 197 -12.17 48.57 5.92
N ALA A 198 -12.08 48.15 7.18
CA ALA A 198 -10.89 48.29 8.02
C ALA A 198 -9.67 47.55 7.43
N ASN A 199 -9.86 46.35 6.89
CA ASN A 199 -8.79 45.62 6.21
C ASN A 199 -8.33 46.31 4.92
N ALA A 200 -9.26 46.90 4.15
CA ALA A 200 -8.92 47.65 2.94
C ALA A 200 -8.16 48.94 3.26
N LEU A 201 -8.58 49.67 4.31
CA LEU A 201 -7.86 50.83 4.85
C LEU A 201 -6.47 50.44 5.35
N GLY A 202 -6.36 49.37 6.14
CA GLY A 202 -5.07 48.87 6.61
C GLY A 202 -4.15 48.41 5.47
N ALA A 203 -4.70 47.80 4.42
CA ALA A 203 -3.93 47.45 3.22
C ALA A 203 -3.47 48.68 2.43
N ALA A 204 -4.29 49.74 2.37
CA ALA A 204 -3.93 51.01 1.76
C ALA A 204 -2.84 51.75 2.55
N ASP A 205 -2.93 51.78 3.89
CA ASP A 205 -1.90 52.32 4.77
C ASP A 205 -0.58 51.55 4.66
N LEU A 206 -0.65 50.22 4.50
CA LEU A 206 0.53 49.38 4.27
C LEU A 206 1.15 49.64 2.89
N ALA A 207 0.33 49.88 1.86
CA ALA A 207 0.81 50.23 0.52
C ALA A 207 1.50 51.60 0.52
N GLN A 208 0.93 52.61 1.20
CA GLN A 208 1.55 53.93 1.38
C GLN A 208 2.86 53.86 2.18
N ASN A 209 2.93 53.04 3.23
CA ASN A 209 4.12 52.93 4.07
C ASN A 209 5.14 51.87 3.61
N SER A 210 4.85 51.17 2.51
CA SER A 210 5.75 50.18 1.94
C SER A 210 7.05 50.83 1.47
N VAL A 211 8.16 50.09 1.59
CA VAL A 211 9.49 50.51 1.09
C VAL A 211 9.44 50.82 -0.41
N GLN A 212 8.54 50.16 -1.16
CA GLN A 212 8.26 50.45 -2.56
C GLN A 212 7.65 51.84 -2.77
N GLY A 213 6.70 52.28 -1.93
CA GLY A 213 6.10 53.62 -1.99
C GLY A 213 7.12 54.73 -1.71
N ARG A 214 7.95 54.55 -0.68
CA ARG A 214 9.08 55.47 -0.38
C ARG A 214 10.13 55.49 -1.50
N MET A 215 10.35 54.38 -2.21
CA MET A 215 11.27 54.34 -3.35
C MET A 215 10.70 55.08 -4.57
N LEU A 216 9.39 54.97 -4.82
CA LEU A 216 8.67 55.70 -5.87
C LEU A 216 8.68 57.22 -5.61
N GLU A 217 8.48 57.64 -4.36
CA GLU A 217 8.54 59.04 -3.96
C GLU A 217 9.95 59.63 -4.08
N VAL A 218 11.00 58.86 -3.73
CA VAL A 218 12.40 59.24 -4.00
C VAL A 218 12.69 59.36 -5.50
N GLN A 219 12.15 58.45 -6.31
CA GLN A 219 12.33 58.47 -7.77
C GLN A 219 11.60 59.66 -8.41
N GLN A 220 10.43 60.03 -7.89
CA GLN A 220 9.66 61.20 -8.32
C GLN A 220 10.35 62.50 -7.90
N ALA A 221 10.84 62.60 -6.65
CA ALA A 221 11.65 63.72 -6.19
C ALA A 221 12.94 63.89 -7.02
N THR A 222 13.59 62.80 -7.42
CA THR A 222 14.78 62.85 -8.30
C THR A 222 14.43 63.38 -9.70
N THR A 223 13.25 63.01 -10.23
CA THR A 223 12.76 63.44 -11.54
C THR A 223 12.36 64.92 -11.52
N ASP A 224 11.70 65.38 -10.46
CA ASP A 224 11.33 66.79 -10.29
C ASP A 224 12.56 67.67 -10.11
N MET A 225 13.58 67.20 -9.38
CA MET A 225 14.86 67.91 -9.23
C MET A 225 15.62 67.97 -10.56
N ALA A 226 15.60 66.90 -11.36
CA ALA A 226 16.15 66.89 -12.71
C ALA A 226 15.37 67.82 -13.66
N GLY A 227 14.05 67.90 -13.51
CA GLY A 227 13.18 68.83 -14.23
C GLY A 227 13.49 70.29 -13.89
N ALA A 228 13.62 70.62 -12.61
CA ALA A 228 14.01 71.96 -12.15
C ALA A 228 15.38 72.38 -12.69
N SER A 229 16.37 71.48 -12.64
CA SER A 229 17.70 71.70 -13.21
C SER A 229 17.66 71.94 -14.72
N ARG A 230 16.82 71.19 -15.45
CA ARG A 230 16.62 71.38 -16.89
C ARG A 230 15.95 72.71 -17.21
N LEU A 231 14.99 73.14 -16.39
CA LEU A 231 14.27 74.39 -16.54
C LEU A 231 15.18 75.59 -16.25
N GLU A 232 16.07 75.48 -15.26
CA GLU A 232 17.14 76.44 -14.98
C GLU A 232 18.12 76.55 -16.15
N GLN A 233 18.56 75.42 -16.72
CA GLN A 233 19.41 75.39 -17.91
C GLN A 233 18.74 76.02 -19.13
N ILE A 234 17.44 75.78 -19.32
CA ILE A 234 16.66 76.40 -20.39
C ILE A 234 16.57 77.92 -20.17
N ARG A 235 16.31 78.36 -18.93
CA ARG A 235 16.23 79.79 -18.58
C ARG A 235 17.57 80.49 -18.80
N ALA A 236 18.68 79.88 -18.37
CA ALA A 236 20.04 80.35 -18.63
C ALA A 236 20.38 80.37 -20.13
N SER A 237 19.86 79.41 -20.92
CA SER A 237 20.06 79.39 -22.38
C SER A 237 19.24 80.44 -23.13
N MET A 238 18.14 80.95 -22.53
CA MET A 238 17.32 82.02 -23.10
C MET A 238 17.86 83.43 -22.81
N GLU A 239 18.67 83.62 -21.76
CA GLU A 239 19.23 84.94 -21.39
C GLU A 239 20.53 85.31 -22.13
N GLY A 240 21.00 84.46 -23.04
CA GLY A 240 21.89 84.87 -24.13
C GLY A 240 23.16 85.61 -23.72
N ARG A 241 23.99 85.04 -22.84
CA ARG A 241 25.41 85.42 -22.72
C ARG A 241 26.27 84.30 -22.15
N PRO A 242 27.52 84.15 -22.62
CA PRO A 242 28.18 82.87 -22.55
C PRO A 242 29.29 82.83 -21.50
N VAL A 243 29.80 81.61 -21.34
CA VAL A 243 31.18 81.25 -21.02
C VAL A 243 31.58 81.15 -19.55
N ALA A 244 32.15 79.96 -19.34
CA ALA A 244 33.29 79.57 -18.53
C ALA A 244 33.26 79.70 -17.03
N GLY A 245 33.85 78.64 -16.48
CA GLY A 245 34.94 78.81 -15.53
C GLY A 245 34.42 79.03 -14.12
N GLU A 246 35.04 78.51 -13.10
CA GLU A 246 36.35 77.93 -13.00
C GLU A 246 36.39 77.25 -11.63
N VAL A 247 37.16 76.17 -11.56
CA VAL A 247 37.98 75.72 -10.44
C VAL A 247 37.78 76.35 -9.05
N GLY A 248 37.75 75.46 -8.04
CA GLY A 248 38.20 75.80 -6.69
C GLY A 248 37.53 74.97 -5.60
N GLN A 249 38.02 73.74 -5.35
CA GLN A 249 38.63 73.32 -4.07
C GLN A 249 37.70 73.47 -2.85
N GLY A 250 37.09 72.37 -2.40
CA GLY A 250 37.66 71.46 -1.39
C GLY A 250 36.54 71.16 -0.38
N THR A 251 36.45 70.06 0.36
CA THR A 251 37.42 69.04 0.72
C THR A 251 36.62 67.88 1.35
N THR A 252 37.16 66.66 1.24
CA THR A 252 37.11 65.56 2.23
C THR A 252 35.88 64.66 2.46
N GLN A 253 36.18 63.37 2.22
CA GLN A 253 35.94 62.18 3.05
C GLN A 253 34.56 61.49 2.93
N GLN A 254 34.48 60.38 2.17
CA GLN A 254 34.84 58.98 2.52
C GLN A 254 33.88 58.30 3.52
N ILE A 255 32.92 57.58 2.93
CA ILE A 255 32.61 56.14 3.10
C ILE A 255 33.06 55.49 4.42
N PRO A 256 32.11 54.81 5.10
CA PRO A 256 32.42 53.48 5.63
C PRO A 256 31.53 52.39 5.05
N ALA A 257 32.21 51.28 4.80
CA ALA A 257 31.71 49.98 4.41
C ALA A 257 30.81 49.33 5.47
N ALA A 258 29.96 48.40 5.05
CA ALA A 258 29.52 47.26 5.87
C ALA A 258 28.86 46.18 4.99
N PRO A 259 28.94 44.89 5.39
CA PRO A 259 29.31 43.82 4.48
C PRO A 259 28.14 42.96 3.98
N GLN A 260 28.43 42.27 2.89
CA GLN A 260 27.62 41.26 2.24
C GLN A 260 27.50 39.96 3.07
N SER A 261 26.30 39.38 2.98
CA SER A 261 26.01 37.93 2.85
C SER A 261 27.18 37.10 2.32
N ASN A 262 27.48 35.89 2.80
CA ASN A 262 26.65 34.70 2.86
C ASN A 262 27.45 33.60 3.63
N PRO A 263 26.90 32.43 3.97
CA PRO A 263 27.09 31.32 3.03
C PRO A 263 25.97 30.26 2.99
N ALA A 264 25.91 29.60 1.82
CA ALA A 264 25.26 28.32 1.59
C ALA A 264 26.06 27.15 2.23
N PRO A 265 25.46 25.95 2.38
CA PRO A 265 26.02 24.86 3.16
C PRO A 265 26.75 23.83 2.30
N ALA A 266 27.77 23.18 2.86
CA ALA A 266 28.22 21.88 2.38
C ALA A 266 29.01 21.10 3.45
N GLN A 267 28.70 19.80 3.51
CA GLN A 267 29.57 18.67 3.86
C GLN A 267 29.70 18.23 5.33
N ASN A 268 29.02 17.11 5.62
CA ASN A 268 29.45 16.04 6.53
C ASN A 268 30.89 15.58 6.19
N PRO A 269 31.69 15.10 7.15
CA PRO A 269 31.55 13.69 7.61
C PRO A 269 31.85 13.45 9.11
N GLN A 270 31.45 12.26 9.59
CA GLN A 270 32.10 11.39 10.58
C GLN A 270 32.84 12.06 11.76
N GLN A 271 32.67 11.66 13.01
CA GLN A 271 33.00 10.33 13.52
C GLN A 271 32.97 10.47 15.06
N THR A 272 32.58 9.41 15.78
CA THR A 272 33.11 9.02 17.12
C THR A 272 32.92 10.02 18.29
N GLN A 273 32.59 9.67 19.53
CA GLN A 273 32.60 8.42 20.26
C GLN A 273 32.42 8.78 21.76
N GLN A 274 31.78 7.87 22.49
CA GLN A 274 31.88 7.67 23.95
C GLN A 274 31.30 8.75 24.89
N GLN A 275 30.21 8.34 25.59
CA GLN A 275 30.14 8.02 27.03
C GLN A 275 31.18 8.65 27.99
N PRO A 276 30.93 8.73 29.31
CA PRO A 276 29.87 8.09 30.12
C PRO A 276 29.13 9.18 30.96
N GLY A 277 28.19 8.95 31.86
CA GLY A 277 27.81 7.79 32.64
C GLY A 277 26.76 8.20 33.68
N THR A 278 26.06 7.18 34.17
CA THR A 278 25.64 6.99 35.57
C THR A 278 24.96 8.16 36.28
N ALA A 279 23.67 8.03 36.53
CA ALA A 279 23.18 7.39 37.76
C ALA A 279 21.75 6.90 37.54
#